data_AF-A0A6N8FLX5-F1
#
_entry.id   AF-A0A6N8FLX5-F1
#
_cell.length_a   1.000
_cell.length_b   1.000
_cell.length_c   1.000
_cell.angle_alpha   90.00
_cell.angle_beta   90.00
_cell.angle_gamma   90.00
#
_symmetry.space_group_name_H-M   'P 1'
#
loop_
_entity.id
_entity.type
_entity.pdbx_description
1 polymer ?
#
loop_
_entity_poly.entity_id
_entity_poly.type
_entity_poly.pdbx_seq_one_letter_code
_entity_poly.pdbx_strand_id
1 'polypeptide(L)'
;MKKNCDIIKDLIPMYVENLTSENSTQFIEEHLHSCEDCTNYLRNIERDLPNDTDSLDEDVDKNDQKLLKGIQRRMYNMLFIAILIGVLIGSLVFFNMAIVVGVLCIFTLIYFIRAGKEVNVEKRGFTIVIFVLSLFSFFISLKLFWNVGVYADDYGSSPVLVYRGWFWLCLAWLRLALLAVITFISGMKLYSN
;
A
#
# COMPACT_ATOMS: atom_id res chain seq x y z
N MET A 1 41.68 29.54 43.95
CA MET A 1 41.38 30.40 42.78
C MET A 1 39.92 30.16 42.38
N LYS A 2 38.98 31.03 42.75
CA LYS A 2 37.54 30.79 42.50
C LYS A 2 37.09 31.08 41.06
N LYS A 3 37.68 32.09 40.41
CA LYS A 3 37.27 32.54 39.06
C LYS A 3 37.41 31.47 37.97
N ASN A 4 38.44 30.61 38.05
CA ASN A 4 38.64 29.57 37.04
C ASN A 4 37.63 28.42 37.18
N CYS A 5 37.16 28.16 38.40
CA CYS A 5 36.18 27.13 38.69
C CYS A 5 34.78 27.51 38.17
N ASP A 6 34.40 28.79 38.26
CA ASP A 6 33.12 29.28 37.72
C ASP A 6 33.08 29.12 36.19
N ILE A 7 34.17 29.49 35.50
CA ILE A 7 34.31 29.31 34.05
C ILE A 7 34.19 27.84 33.66
N ILE A 8 34.80 26.94 34.43
CA ILE A 8 34.79 25.51 34.11
C ILE A 8 33.42 24.89 34.36
N LYS A 9 32.71 25.30 35.42
CA LYS A 9 31.32 24.86 35.66
C LYS A 9 30.38 25.26 34.51
N ASP A 10 30.56 26.44 33.93
CA ASP A 10 29.79 26.88 32.76
C ASP A 10 30.11 26.06 31.50
N LEU A 11 31.35 25.55 31.38
CA LEU A 11 31.80 24.76 30.23
C LEU A 11 31.52 23.25 30.37
N ILE A 12 31.30 22.74 31.59
CA ILE A 12 31.09 21.31 31.85
C ILE A 12 29.89 20.72 31.08
N PRO A 13 28.72 21.36 30.98
CA PRO A 13 27.60 20.83 30.19
C PRO A 13 27.99 20.61 28.71
N MET A 14 28.71 21.58 28.11
CA MET A 14 29.19 21.45 26.73
C MET A 14 30.27 20.38 26.58
N TYR A 15 31.09 20.17 27.62
CA TYR A 15 32.10 19.12 27.65
C TYR A 15 31.48 17.73 27.70
N VAL A 16 30.43 17.51 28.52
CA VAL A 16 29.69 16.24 28.59
C VAL A 16 29.02 15.90 27.26
N GLU A 17 28.53 16.91 26.53
CA GLU A 17 27.93 16.75 25.20
C GLU A 17 28.98 16.64 24.06
N ASN A 18 30.28 16.61 24.37
CA ASN A 18 31.39 16.59 23.41
C ASN A 18 31.36 17.75 22.38
N LEU A 19 30.89 18.93 22.82
CA LEU A 19 30.77 20.14 21.98
C LEU A 19 31.90 21.15 22.22
N THR A 20 32.94 20.79 22.99
CA THR A 20 34.09 21.65 23.28
C THR A 20 35.22 21.47 22.27
N SER A 21 35.93 22.56 21.96
CA SER A 21 37.15 22.48 21.13
C SER A 21 38.26 21.71 21.85
N GLU A 22 39.20 21.13 21.10
CA GLU A 22 40.31 20.32 21.66
C GLU A 22 41.13 21.10 22.69
N ASN A 23 41.44 22.38 22.42
CA ASN A 23 42.14 23.27 23.35
C ASN A 23 41.37 23.51 24.65
N SER A 24 40.04 23.62 24.57
CA SER A 24 39.17 23.81 25.74
C SER A 24 39.06 22.52 26.56
N THR A 25 39.04 21.38 25.90
CA THR A 25 38.94 20.04 26.49
C THR A 25 40.17 19.74 27.34
N GLN A 26 41.37 19.96 26.80
CA GLN A 26 42.64 19.79 27.54
C GLN A 26 42.72 20.68 28.79
N PHE A 27 42.27 21.93 28.69
CA PHE A 27 42.24 22.86 29.82
C PHE A 27 41.27 22.43 30.92
N ILE A 28 40.11 21.87 30.55
CA ILE A 28 39.12 21.34 31.49
C ILE A 28 39.67 20.11 32.20
N GLU A 29 40.29 19.17 31.49
CA GLU A 29 40.90 17.95 32.07
C GLU A 29 42.01 18.28 33.08
N GLU A 30 42.93 19.19 32.74
CA GLU A 30 44.03 19.60 33.63
C GLU A 30 43.49 20.23 34.94
N HIS A 31 42.39 20.98 34.84
CA HIS A 31 41.74 21.55 36.02
C HIS A 31 40.96 20.51 36.84
N LEU A 32 40.29 19.56 36.19
CA LEU A 32 39.57 18.46 36.86
C LEU A 32 40.54 17.56 37.65
N HIS A 33 41.80 17.44 37.22
CA HIS A 33 42.84 16.74 37.95
C HIS A 33 43.30 17.46 39.24
N SER A 34 43.16 18.79 39.29
CA SER A 34 43.67 19.62 40.39
C SER A 34 42.57 20.19 41.30
N CYS A 35 41.29 20.10 40.92
CA CYS A 35 40.17 20.70 41.66
C CYS A 35 39.02 19.72 41.92
N GLU A 36 38.89 19.30 43.19
CA GLU A 36 37.86 18.35 43.65
C GLU A 36 36.42 18.90 43.54
N ASP A 37 36.24 20.22 43.69
CA ASP A 37 34.93 20.88 43.58
C ASP A 37 34.34 20.76 42.15
N CYS A 38 35.20 20.89 41.12
CA CYS A 38 34.78 20.76 39.72
C CYS A 38 34.52 19.29 39.35
N THR A 39 35.32 18.36 39.87
CA THR A 39 35.11 16.92 39.67
C THR A 39 33.77 16.46 40.26
N ASN A 40 33.42 16.96 41.45
CA ASN A 40 32.13 16.64 42.08
C ASN A 40 30.94 17.23 41.31
N TYR A 41 31.09 18.42 40.73
CA TYR A 41 30.06 19.04 39.90
C TYR A 41 29.82 18.24 38.60
N LEU A 42 30.89 17.81 37.92
CA LEU A 42 30.82 16.95 36.74
C LEU A 42 30.08 15.63 37.04
N ARG A 43 30.42 14.97 38.15
CA ARG A 43 29.77 13.71 38.56
C ARG A 43 28.28 13.88 38.85
N ASN A 44 27.87 15.02 39.40
CA ASN A 44 26.45 15.30 39.65
C ASN A 44 25.69 15.47 38.33
N ILE A 45 26.28 16.14 37.34
CA ILE A 45 25.69 16.32 36.01
C ILE A 45 25.58 14.97 35.28
N GLU A 46 26.63 14.14 35.31
CA GLU A 46 26.61 12.80 34.72
C GLU A 46 25.54 11.89 35.35
N ARG A 47 25.25 12.09 36.65
CA ARG A 47 24.21 11.32 37.36
C ARG A 47 22.79 11.80 37.05
N ASP A 48 22.65 13.08 36.68
CA ASP A 48 21.37 13.67 36.26
C ASP A 48 21.12 13.50 34.74
N LEU A 49 22.11 13.01 33.98
CA LEU A 49 21.88 12.50 32.63
C LEU A 49 21.03 11.23 32.72
N PRO A 50 19.95 11.11 31.93
CA PRO A 50 19.21 9.86 31.84
C PRO A 50 20.18 8.76 31.40
N ASN A 51 20.28 7.72 32.21
CA ASN A 51 21.00 6.50 31.86
C ASN A 51 20.23 5.90 30.68
N ASP A 52 20.85 5.74 29.51
CA ASP A 52 20.28 5.14 28.29
C ASP A 52 19.98 3.62 28.44
N THR A 53 19.61 3.19 29.65
CA THR A 53 19.24 1.82 30.00
C THR A 53 17.85 1.69 30.63
N ASP A 54 17.05 2.76 30.69
CA ASP A 54 15.63 2.69 31.02
C ASP A 54 14.74 2.83 29.77
N SER A 55 14.67 1.74 29.00
CA SER A 55 13.46 1.20 28.33
C SER A 55 12.42 2.19 27.75
N LEU A 56 12.81 3.12 26.87
CA LEU A 56 11.86 4.05 26.24
C LEU A 56 11.72 3.96 24.71
N ASP A 57 12.10 2.87 24.04
CA ASP A 57 12.09 2.84 22.57
C ASP A 57 11.37 1.68 21.86
N GLU A 58 10.66 0.78 22.55
CA GLU A 58 9.95 -0.32 21.85
C GLU A 58 8.41 -0.30 21.90
N ASP A 59 7.80 0.43 22.83
CA ASP A 59 6.34 0.38 23.04
C ASP A 59 5.59 1.58 22.45
N VAL A 60 6.26 2.72 22.28
CA VAL A 60 5.65 3.95 21.74
C VAL A 60 5.51 3.90 20.21
N ASP A 61 6.53 3.40 19.48
CA ASP A 61 6.51 3.30 18.00
C ASP A 61 5.42 2.32 17.47
N LYS A 62 5.18 1.21 18.18
CA LYS A 62 4.16 0.23 17.78
C LYS A 62 2.74 0.76 17.94
N ASN A 63 2.49 1.65 18.91
CA ASN A 63 1.16 2.19 19.17
C ASN A 63 0.82 3.34 18.21
N ASP A 64 1.78 4.24 17.96
CA ASP A 64 1.59 5.35 17.01
C ASP A 64 1.45 4.86 15.57
N GLN A 65 2.23 3.86 15.15
CA GLN A 65 2.01 3.21 13.84
C GLN A 65 0.65 2.52 13.73
N LYS A 66 0.14 1.91 14.81
CA LYS A 66 -1.19 1.27 14.81
C LYS A 66 -2.30 2.30 14.73
N LEU A 67 -2.16 3.43 15.41
CA LEU A 67 -3.12 4.53 15.38
C LEU A 67 -3.15 5.21 14.00
N LEU A 68 -1.98 5.49 13.41
CA LEU A 68 -1.88 6.07 12.07
C LEU A 68 -2.44 5.13 10.99
N LYS A 69 -2.10 3.82 11.04
CA LYS A 69 -2.70 2.80 10.15
C LYS A 69 -4.22 2.70 10.33
N GLY A 70 -4.71 2.87 11.55
CA GLY A 70 -6.15 2.90 11.87
C GLY A 70 -6.88 4.11 11.28
N ILE A 71 -6.28 5.30 11.36
CA ILE A 71 -6.84 6.55 10.82
C ILE A 71 -6.83 6.52 9.29
N GLN A 72 -5.72 6.10 8.67
CA GLN A 72 -5.64 5.95 7.21
C GLN A 72 -6.65 4.92 6.69
N ARG A 73 -6.88 3.83 7.43
CA ARG A 73 -7.90 2.83 7.08
C ARG A 73 -9.31 3.42 7.12
N ARG A 74 -9.64 4.30 8.07
CA ARG A 74 -10.93 4.99 8.15
C ARG A 74 -11.13 5.98 7.00
N MET A 75 -10.11 6.77 6.66
CA MET A 75 -10.17 7.71 5.53
C MET A 75 -10.35 6.99 4.18
N TYR A 76 -9.60 5.90 3.95
CA TYR A 76 -9.76 5.09 2.74
C TYR A 76 -11.10 4.33 2.69
N ASN A 77 -11.63 3.87 3.83
CA ASN A 77 -12.95 3.23 3.86
C ASN A 77 -14.08 4.23 3.53
N MET A 78 -13.97 5.49 3.97
CA MET A 78 -14.93 6.53 3.58
C MET A 78 -14.82 6.88 2.09
N LEU A 79 -13.60 6.97 1.55
CA LEU A 79 -13.38 7.15 0.11
C LEU A 79 -13.95 5.96 -0.70
N PHE A 80 -13.79 4.74 -0.18
CA PHE A 80 -14.33 3.53 -0.78
C PHE A 80 -15.87 3.53 -0.85
N ILE A 81 -16.54 3.94 0.23
CA ILE A 81 -18.00 4.09 0.26
C ILE A 81 -18.44 5.17 -0.74
N ALA A 82 -17.72 6.28 -0.83
CA ALA A 82 -18.03 7.35 -1.78
C ALA A 82 -17.92 6.91 -3.24
N ILE A 83 -16.89 6.12 -3.58
CA ILE A 83 -16.74 5.53 -4.92
C ILE A 83 -17.86 4.54 -5.21
N LEU A 84 -18.22 3.69 -4.23
CA LEU A 84 -19.28 2.69 -4.39
C LEU A 84 -20.64 3.36 -4.63
N ILE A 85 -20.95 4.43 -3.90
CA ILE A 85 -22.15 5.25 -4.10
C ILE A 85 -22.11 5.95 -5.47
N GLY A 86 -20.97 6.52 -5.85
CA GLY A 86 -20.78 7.15 -7.16
C GLY A 86 -20.97 6.18 -8.33
N VAL A 87 -20.51 4.93 -8.18
CA VAL A 87 -20.72 3.87 -9.17
C VAL A 87 -22.16 3.39 -9.18
N LEU A 88 -22.82 3.30 -8.03
CA LEU A 88 -24.25 2.95 -7.94
C LEU A 88 -25.09 3.97 -8.72
N ILE A 89 -24.85 5.26 -8.49
CA ILE A 89 -25.53 6.38 -9.15
C ILE A 89 -25.15 6.43 -10.64
N GLY A 90 -23.87 6.25 -10.98
CA GLY A 90 -23.40 6.23 -12.36
C GLY A 90 -23.94 5.05 -13.17
N SER A 91 -24.10 3.88 -12.55
CA SER A 91 -24.68 2.68 -13.19
C SER A 91 -26.18 2.85 -13.48
N LEU A 92 -26.89 3.56 -12.60
CA LEU A 92 -28.30 3.91 -12.76
C LEU A 92 -28.53 4.81 -13.97
N VAL A 93 -27.54 5.68 -14.29
CA VAL A 93 -27.59 6.61 -15.41
C VAL A 93 -27.08 5.99 -16.72
N PHE A 94 -26.11 5.07 -16.66
CA PHE A 94 -25.42 4.59 -17.88
C PHE A 94 -25.67 3.15 -18.33
N PHE A 95 -26.45 2.33 -17.59
CA PHE A 95 -26.95 0.99 -18.00
C PHE A 95 -25.90 0.04 -18.64
N ASN A 96 -24.61 0.31 -18.48
CA ASN A 96 -23.54 -0.46 -19.11
C ASN A 96 -22.99 -1.43 -18.07
N MET A 97 -23.53 -2.65 -18.10
CA MET A 97 -23.08 -3.79 -17.29
C MET A 97 -21.55 -3.96 -17.32
N ALA A 98 -20.87 -3.56 -18.40
CA ALA A 98 -19.42 -3.58 -18.51
C ALA A 98 -18.71 -2.68 -17.47
N ILE A 99 -19.25 -1.51 -17.15
CA ILE A 99 -18.64 -0.60 -16.17
C ILE A 99 -18.79 -1.19 -14.76
N VAL A 100 -19.97 -1.73 -14.45
CA VAL A 100 -20.25 -2.38 -13.15
C VAL A 100 -19.33 -3.57 -12.94
N VAL A 101 -19.18 -4.45 -13.94
CA VAL A 101 -18.28 -5.60 -13.89
C VAL A 101 -16.81 -5.15 -13.77
N GLY A 102 -16.40 -4.10 -14.49
CA GLY A 102 -15.04 -3.54 -14.42
C GLY A 102 -14.68 -3.01 -13.02
N VAL A 103 -15.61 -2.32 -12.34
CA VAL A 103 -15.40 -1.81 -10.99
C VAL A 103 -15.35 -2.96 -9.97
N LEU A 104 -16.22 -3.97 -10.08
CA LEU A 104 -16.14 -5.17 -9.24
C LEU A 104 -14.80 -5.90 -9.41
N CYS A 105 -14.29 -6.00 -10.63
CA CYS A 105 -12.98 -6.56 -10.94
C CYS A 105 -11.85 -5.76 -10.26
N ILE A 106 -11.84 -4.43 -10.38
CA ILE A 106 -10.88 -3.55 -9.71
C ILE A 106 -10.99 -3.68 -8.19
N PHE A 107 -12.21 -3.78 -7.65
CA PHE A 107 -12.46 -3.95 -6.23
C PHE A 107 -11.89 -5.28 -5.70
N THR A 108 -12.09 -6.39 -6.42
CA THR A 108 -11.50 -7.68 -6.03
C THR A 108 -9.98 -7.66 -6.06
N LEU A 109 -9.37 -6.97 -7.03
CA LEU A 109 -7.92 -6.77 -7.10
C LEU A 109 -7.40 -5.95 -5.91
N ILE A 110 -8.04 -4.82 -5.59
CA ILE A 110 -7.65 -3.95 -4.47
C ILE A 110 -7.84 -4.67 -3.13
N TYR A 111 -8.93 -5.41 -2.95
CA TYR A 111 -9.16 -6.22 -1.76
C TYR A 111 -8.06 -7.28 -1.59
N PHE A 112 -7.65 -7.94 -2.68
CA PHE A 112 -6.60 -8.95 -2.65
C PHE A 112 -5.21 -8.38 -2.35
N ILE A 113 -4.87 -7.24 -2.95
CA ILE A 113 -3.63 -6.50 -2.65
C ILE A 113 -3.57 -6.15 -1.15
N ARG A 114 -4.72 -5.81 -0.56
CA ARG A 114 -4.83 -5.40 0.85
C ARG A 114 -4.94 -6.58 1.82
N ALA A 115 -5.34 -7.75 1.36
CA ALA A 115 -5.38 -9.01 2.11
C ALA A 115 -4.01 -9.74 2.14
N GLY A 116 -3.00 -9.19 1.46
CA GLY A 116 -1.62 -9.68 1.49
C GLY A 116 -0.94 -9.51 2.85
N LYS A 117 -1.29 -10.39 3.80
CA LYS A 117 -0.43 -10.74 4.92
C LYS A 117 -0.33 -12.27 4.97
N GLU A 118 0.81 -12.76 4.48
CA GLU A 118 1.41 -14.09 4.67
C GLU A 118 0.68 -15.33 4.12
N VAL A 119 0.50 -15.45 2.80
CA VAL A 119 0.32 -16.76 2.12
C VAL A 119 0.85 -16.69 0.68
N ASN A 120 2.02 -17.27 0.38
CA ASN A 120 2.56 -17.59 -0.97
C ASN A 120 1.96 -16.77 -2.15
N VAL A 121 2.03 -15.43 -2.04
CA VAL A 121 1.09 -14.47 -2.67
C VAL A 121 1.34 -14.30 -4.17
N GLU A 122 2.57 -14.53 -4.62
CA GLU A 122 3.01 -14.19 -5.98
C GLU A 122 2.30 -15.02 -7.07
N LYS A 123 2.19 -16.34 -6.87
CA LYS A 123 1.55 -17.24 -7.86
C LYS A 123 0.02 -17.19 -7.83
N ARG A 124 -0.56 -17.01 -6.64
CA ARG A 124 -2.02 -16.94 -6.45
C ARG A 124 -2.58 -15.61 -6.95
N GLY A 125 -1.87 -14.50 -6.69
CA GLY A 125 -2.21 -13.17 -7.22
C GLY A 125 -2.23 -13.12 -8.74
N PHE A 126 -1.21 -13.68 -9.40
CA PHE A 126 -1.16 -13.73 -10.87
C PHE A 126 -2.33 -14.52 -11.48
N THR A 127 -2.73 -15.64 -10.85
CA THR A 127 -3.87 -16.45 -11.29
C THR A 127 -5.20 -15.70 -11.18
N ILE A 128 -5.38 -14.91 -10.13
CA ILE A 128 -6.56 -14.05 -9.93
C ILE A 128 -6.63 -12.96 -10.99
N VAL A 129 -5.51 -12.29 -11.25
CA VAL A 129 -5.44 -11.23 -12.28
C VAL A 129 -5.85 -11.80 -13.64
N ILE A 130 -5.34 -12.98 -14.01
CA ILE A 130 -5.71 -13.66 -15.26
C ILE A 130 -7.20 -14.00 -15.29
N PHE A 131 -7.75 -14.56 -14.19
CA PHE A 131 -9.16 -14.89 -14.11
C PHE A 131 -10.04 -13.66 -14.33
N VAL A 132 -9.77 -12.58 -13.59
CA VAL A 132 -10.51 -11.31 -13.66
C VAL A 132 -10.44 -10.69 -15.06
N LEU A 133 -9.23 -10.61 -15.65
CA LEU A 133 -9.04 -10.04 -16.98
C LEU A 133 -9.74 -10.87 -18.07
N SER A 134 -9.67 -12.21 -17.96
CA SER A 134 -10.33 -13.11 -18.91
C SER A 134 -11.85 -13.03 -18.81
N LEU A 135 -12.40 -12.99 -17.59
CA LEU A 135 -13.83 -12.88 -17.32
C LEU A 135 -14.39 -11.57 -17.90
N PHE A 136 -13.69 -10.46 -17.70
CA PHE A 136 -14.07 -9.16 -18.27
C PHE A 136 -14.07 -9.18 -19.80
N SER A 137 -13.01 -9.71 -20.40
CA SER A 137 -12.89 -9.84 -21.86
C SER A 137 -13.97 -10.76 -22.47
N PHE A 138 -14.34 -11.82 -21.74
CA PHE A 138 -15.41 -12.73 -22.13
C PHE A 138 -16.76 -12.03 -22.20
N PHE A 139 -17.16 -11.30 -21.15
CA PHE A 139 -18.45 -10.59 -21.14
C PHE A 139 -18.54 -9.48 -22.19
N ILE A 140 -17.44 -8.74 -22.44
CA ILE A 140 -17.40 -7.75 -23.53
C ILE A 140 -17.60 -8.43 -24.88
N SER A 141 -16.88 -9.54 -25.11
CA SER A 141 -16.97 -10.28 -26.37
C SER A 141 -18.38 -10.86 -26.57
N LEU A 142 -19.02 -11.33 -25.51
CA LEU A 142 -20.40 -11.84 -25.53
C LEU A 142 -21.41 -10.72 -25.87
N LYS A 143 -21.26 -9.54 -25.27
CA LYS A 143 -22.11 -8.38 -25.59
C LYS A 143 -21.94 -7.95 -27.04
N LEU A 144 -20.71 -7.85 -27.54
CA LEU A 144 -20.44 -7.47 -28.93
C LEU A 144 -21.08 -8.48 -29.90
N PHE A 145 -20.95 -9.77 -29.60
CA PHE A 145 -21.55 -10.83 -30.39
C PHE A 145 -23.08 -10.76 -30.41
N TRP A 146 -23.70 -10.53 -29.24
CA TRP A 146 -25.15 -10.33 -29.12
C TRP A 146 -25.64 -9.12 -29.93
N ASN A 147 -24.91 -8.00 -29.86
CA ASN A 147 -25.24 -6.80 -30.63
C ASN A 147 -25.21 -7.05 -32.14
N VAL A 148 -24.30 -7.89 -32.63
CA VAL A 148 -24.27 -8.27 -34.06
C VAL A 148 -25.49 -9.11 -34.42
N GLY A 149 -25.98 -9.97 -33.53
CA GLY A 149 -27.23 -10.70 -33.72
C GLY A 149 -28.43 -9.77 -33.83
N VAL A 150 -28.59 -8.85 -32.88
CA VAL A 150 -29.68 -7.85 -32.90
C VAL A 150 -29.60 -6.98 -34.16
N TYR A 151 -28.40 -6.53 -34.55
CA TYR A 151 -28.20 -5.79 -35.79
C TYR A 151 -28.58 -6.62 -37.02
N ALA A 152 -28.28 -7.91 -37.04
CA ALA A 152 -28.65 -8.77 -38.16
C ALA A 152 -30.18 -8.83 -38.31
N ASP A 153 -30.90 -9.03 -37.20
CA ASP A 153 -32.35 -9.11 -37.15
C ASP A 153 -33.03 -7.78 -37.55
N ASP A 154 -32.55 -6.64 -37.00
CA ASP A 154 -33.12 -5.31 -37.26
C ASP A 154 -33.06 -4.91 -38.74
N TYR A 155 -32.01 -5.35 -39.45
CA TYR A 155 -31.78 -5.03 -40.86
C TYR A 155 -32.14 -6.18 -41.82
N GLY A 156 -32.75 -7.26 -41.33
CA GLY A 156 -33.09 -8.45 -42.13
C GLY A 156 -31.88 -9.10 -42.81
N SER A 157 -30.69 -8.91 -42.24
CA SER A 157 -29.43 -9.44 -42.74
C SER A 157 -29.02 -10.69 -41.94
N SER A 158 -28.15 -11.53 -42.48
CA SER A 158 -27.63 -12.66 -41.70
C SER A 158 -26.36 -12.25 -40.94
N PRO A 159 -26.10 -12.76 -39.72
CA PRO A 159 -24.84 -12.51 -39.00
C PRO A 159 -23.61 -12.89 -39.82
N VAL A 160 -23.73 -13.89 -40.70
CA VAL A 160 -22.69 -14.30 -41.66
C VAL A 160 -22.31 -13.14 -42.59
N LEU A 161 -23.30 -12.40 -43.10
CA LEU A 161 -23.07 -11.25 -43.98
C LEU A 161 -22.42 -10.10 -43.21
N VAL A 162 -22.86 -9.84 -41.97
CA VAL A 162 -22.31 -8.79 -41.10
C VAL A 162 -20.84 -9.05 -40.78
N TYR A 163 -20.48 -10.30 -40.49
CA TYR A 163 -19.08 -10.72 -40.29
C TYR A 163 -18.29 -10.88 -41.61
N ARG A 164 -18.88 -10.58 -42.77
CA ARG A 164 -18.22 -10.68 -44.08
C ARG A 164 -17.81 -12.12 -44.42
N GLY A 165 -18.62 -13.10 -44.02
CA GLY A 165 -18.51 -14.51 -44.40
C GLY A 165 -18.44 -15.51 -43.23
N TRP A 166 -18.58 -16.79 -43.56
CA TRP A 166 -18.58 -17.90 -42.59
C TRP A 166 -17.29 -18.02 -41.79
N PHE A 167 -16.15 -17.75 -42.43
CA PHE A 167 -14.84 -17.84 -41.80
C PHE A 167 -14.73 -16.92 -40.56
N TRP A 168 -15.13 -15.66 -40.70
CA TRP A 168 -15.05 -14.67 -39.62
C TRP A 168 -16.08 -14.92 -38.52
N LEU A 169 -17.27 -15.41 -38.88
CA LEU A 169 -18.27 -15.83 -37.89
C LEU A 169 -17.74 -17.02 -37.06
N CYS A 170 -17.11 -18.00 -37.70
CA CYS A 170 -16.46 -19.11 -37.01
C CYS A 170 -15.33 -18.62 -36.08
N LEU A 171 -14.51 -17.65 -36.52
CA LEU A 171 -13.49 -17.03 -35.66
C LEU A 171 -14.09 -16.32 -34.45
N ALA A 172 -15.24 -15.65 -34.60
CA ALA A 172 -15.92 -14.99 -33.48
C ALA A 172 -16.43 -16.01 -32.44
N TRP A 173 -17.04 -17.11 -32.89
CA TRP A 173 -17.43 -18.23 -32.02
C TRP A 173 -16.23 -18.90 -31.35
N LEU A 174 -15.16 -19.15 -32.11
CA LEU A 174 -13.92 -19.72 -31.57
C LEU A 174 -13.31 -18.82 -30.49
N ARG A 175 -13.26 -17.50 -30.73
CA ARG A 175 -12.78 -16.53 -29.74
C ARG A 175 -13.63 -16.57 -28.47
N LEU A 176 -14.95 -16.61 -28.58
CA LEU A 176 -15.87 -16.72 -27.45
C LEU A 176 -15.64 -18.02 -26.65
N ALA A 177 -15.49 -19.15 -27.35
CA ALA A 177 -15.21 -20.44 -26.73
C ALA A 177 -13.85 -20.45 -26.01
N LEU A 178 -12.79 -19.93 -26.64
CA LEU A 178 -11.46 -19.84 -26.03
C LEU A 178 -11.48 -18.96 -24.78
N LEU A 179 -12.16 -17.81 -24.82
CA LEU A 179 -12.32 -16.96 -23.64
C LEU A 179 -13.08 -17.66 -22.52
N ALA A 180 -14.18 -18.35 -22.82
CA ALA A 180 -14.92 -19.13 -21.83
C ALA A 180 -14.05 -20.22 -21.19
N VAL A 181 -13.26 -20.95 -21.99
CA VAL A 181 -12.35 -22.00 -21.52
C VAL A 181 -11.26 -21.42 -20.62
N ILE A 182 -10.62 -20.30 -21.00
CA ILE A 182 -9.59 -19.65 -20.18
C ILE A 182 -10.18 -19.20 -18.84
N THR A 183 -11.35 -18.57 -18.86
CA THR A 183 -12.06 -18.14 -17.65
C THR A 183 -12.42 -19.34 -16.76
N PHE A 184 -12.89 -20.44 -17.34
CA PHE A 184 -13.21 -21.65 -16.58
C PHE A 184 -11.97 -22.31 -15.96
N ILE A 185 -10.90 -22.51 -16.74
CA ILE A 185 -9.65 -23.12 -16.26
C ILE A 185 -9.02 -22.26 -15.15
N SER A 186 -8.96 -20.94 -15.34
CA SER A 186 -8.41 -20.04 -14.33
C SER A 186 -9.27 -20.00 -13.05
N GLY A 187 -10.60 -20.10 -13.19
CA GLY A 187 -11.51 -20.24 -12.05
C GLY A 187 -11.33 -21.56 -11.28
N MET A 188 -11.18 -22.69 -11.98
CA MET A 188 -10.88 -23.99 -11.34
C MET A 188 -9.54 -23.96 -10.61
N LYS A 189 -8.51 -23.36 -11.20
CA LYS A 189 -7.19 -23.20 -10.58
C LYS A 189 -7.23 -22.36 -9.31
N LEU A 190 -8.13 -21.36 -9.25
CA LEU A 190 -8.36 -20.55 -8.06
C LEU A 190 -9.01 -21.35 -6.93
N TYR A 191 -9.94 -22.24 -7.26
CA TYR A 191 -10.66 -23.06 -6.27
C TYR A 191 -9.82 -24.23 -5.73
N SER A 192 -8.96 -24.81 -6.57
CA SER A 192 -8.18 -26.00 -6.24
C SER A 192 -6.93 -25.74 -5.38
N ASN A 193 -6.52 -24.50 -5.16
CA ASN A 193 -5.26 -24.13 -4.51
C ASN A 193 -5.48 -23.00 -3.51
#